data_AF-A0AA88GQZ3-F1
#
_entry.id   AF-A0AA88GQZ3-F1
#
_cell.length_a   1.000
_cell.length_b   1.000
_cell.length_c   1.000
_cell.angle_alpha   90.00
_cell.angle_beta   90.00
_cell.angle_gamma   90.00
#
_symmetry.space_group_name_H-M   'P 1'
#
loop_
_entity.id
_entity.type
_entity.pdbx_description
1 polymer ?
#
loop_
_entity_poly.entity_id
_entity_poly.type
_entity_poly.pdbx_seq_one_letter_code
_entity_poly.pdbx_strand_id
1 'polypeptide(L)'
;MLLSAFPNGEYDFLTFEYRNHGNSEKEYHSTILPDKSYSTYGSLECADLLGAIDFVKSQYQDIGLYGLSKGGAAIQTSYLKSNPSDNIGAMFLDSPAIFLYLFKILRDAVLWLLQI
;
A
#
# COMPACT_ATOMS: atom_id res chain seq x y z
N MET A 1 -16.70 12.36 0.41
CA MET A 1 -16.26 13.28 -0.65
C MET A 1 -14.98 13.92 -0.17
N LEU A 2 -13.82 13.28 -0.40
CA LEU A 2 -12.54 13.74 0.14
C LEU A 2 -11.92 14.86 -0.72
N LEU A 3 -12.17 14.81 -2.03
CA LEU A 3 -11.63 15.75 -3.01
C LEU A 3 -12.16 17.18 -2.83
N SER A 4 -13.35 17.37 -2.25
CA SER A 4 -13.92 18.69 -1.97
C SER A 4 -13.26 19.39 -0.77
N ALA A 5 -12.41 18.70 -0.01
CA ALA A 5 -11.69 19.26 1.14
C ALA A 5 -10.33 19.87 0.77
N PHE A 6 -9.86 19.68 -0.47
CA PHE A 6 -8.58 20.20 -0.92
C PHE A 6 -8.80 21.47 -1.77
N PRO A 7 -8.09 22.58 -1.45
CA PRO A 7 -8.13 23.80 -2.26
C PRO A 7 -7.75 23.52 -3.72
N ASN A 8 -8.48 24.12 -4.65
CA ASN A 8 -8.20 23.98 -6.08
C ASN A 8 -6.81 24.53 -6.42
N GLY A 9 -6.00 23.73 -7.10
CA GLY A 9 -4.70 24.17 -7.66
C GLY A 9 -3.50 24.06 -6.72
N GLU A 10 -3.68 23.59 -5.49
CA GLU A 10 -2.57 23.39 -4.54
C GLU A 10 -2.02 21.96 -4.52
N TYR A 11 -2.77 20.99 -5.08
CA TYR A 11 -2.43 19.57 -5.04
C TYR A 11 -2.66 18.91 -6.39
N ASP A 12 -1.67 18.12 -6.84
CA ASP A 12 -1.85 17.17 -7.92
C ASP A 12 -2.36 15.84 -7.36
N PHE A 13 -3.44 15.31 -7.94
CA PHE A 13 -4.01 14.03 -7.54
C PHE A 13 -3.57 12.93 -8.48
N LEU A 14 -2.84 11.96 -7.92
CA LEU A 14 -2.37 10.77 -8.62
C LEU A 14 -3.11 9.54 -8.08
N THR A 15 -3.58 8.69 -8.99
CA THR A 15 -4.14 7.38 -8.66
C THR A 15 -3.40 6.32 -9.45
N PHE A 16 -3.09 5.19 -8.81
CA PHE A 16 -2.52 4.03 -9.49
C PHE A 16 -3.25 2.77 -9.05
N GLU A 17 -3.21 1.74 -9.90
CA GLU A 17 -3.74 0.43 -9.59
C GLU A 17 -2.61 -0.48 -9.11
N TYR A 18 -2.81 -1.17 -7.99
CA TYR A 18 -1.91 -2.24 -7.56
C TYR A 18 -1.89 -3.37 -8.59
N ARG A 19 -0.80 -4.13 -8.65
CA ARG A 19 -0.77 -5.38 -9.40
C ARG A 19 -1.90 -6.31 -8.93
N ASN A 20 -2.41 -7.13 -9.85
CA ASN A 20 -3.55 -8.03 -9.64
C ASN A 20 -4.88 -7.35 -9.26
N HIS A 21 -5.00 -6.03 -9.42
CA HIS A 21 -6.24 -5.28 -9.23
C HIS A 21 -6.62 -4.53 -10.52
N GLY A 22 -7.93 -4.37 -10.75
CA GLY A 22 -8.43 -3.57 -11.87
C GLY A 22 -7.94 -4.06 -13.24
N ASN A 23 -7.37 -3.13 -14.01
CA ASN A 23 -6.83 -3.33 -15.35
C ASN A 23 -5.29 -3.46 -15.37
N SER A 24 -4.64 -3.69 -14.23
CA SER A 24 -3.19 -3.85 -14.18
C SER A 24 -2.71 -5.01 -15.08
N GLU A 25 -1.85 -4.71 -16.06
CA GLU A 25 -1.39 -5.66 -17.09
C GLU A 25 -0.52 -6.81 -16.53
N LYS A 26 -0.03 -6.70 -15.30
CA LYS A 26 0.92 -7.66 -14.69
C LYS A 26 0.21 -8.55 -13.68
N GLU A 27 -0.20 -9.73 -14.14
CA GLU A 27 -0.68 -10.81 -13.27
C GLU A 27 0.50 -11.62 -12.68
N TYR A 28 0.50 -11.83 -11.37
CA TYR A 28 1.34 -12.85 -10.72
C TYR A 28 0.45 -14.01 -10.26
N HIS A 29 0.66 -15.20 -10.81
CA HIS A 29 0.01 -16.42 -10.32
C HIS A 29 0.41 -16.69 -8.86
N SER A 30 -0.55 -16.63 -7.93
CA SER A 30 -0.36 -17.21 -6.61
C SER A 30 -0.73 -18.69 -6.66
N THR A 31 0.19 -19.57 -6.29
CA THR A 31 -0.06 -21.01 -6.10
C THR A 31 -0.51 -21.35 -4.67
N ILE A 32 -0.53 -20.37 -3.77
CA ILE A 32 -0.68 -20.62 -2.33
C ILE A 32 -2.15 -20.57 -1.90
N LEU A 33 -3.03 -19.85 -2.62
CA LEU A 33 -4.48 -19.88 -2.42
C LEU A 33 -5.21 -19.64 -3.75
N PRO A 34 -6.35 -20.31 -4.03
CA PRO A 34 -7.15 -20.10 -5.24
C PRO A 34 -7.79 -18.70 -5.32
N ASP A 35 -7.72 -17.96 -4.22
CA ASP A 35 -8.07 -16.56 -4.08
C ASP A 35 -6.85 -15.69 -4.44
N LYS A 36 -6.96 -14.91 -5.53
CA LYS A 36 -5.94 -14.00 -6.07
C LYS A 36 -5.51 -12.87 -5.11
N SER A 37 -6.13 -12.73 -3.94
CA SER A 37 -5.99 -11.58 -3.02
C SER A 37 -5.49 -11.94 -1.62
N TYR A 38 -5.70 -13.17 -1.14
CA TYR A 38 -5.42 -13.52 0.27
C TYR A 38 -3.96 -13.86 0.58
N SER A 39 -3.19 -14.42 -0.36
CA SER A 39 -1.83 -14.90 -0.04
C SER A 39 -0.78 -13.79 0.08
N THR A 40 -1.04 -12.61 -0.50
CA THR A 40 -0.07 -11.51 -0.59
C THR A 40 -0.48 -10.27 0.18
N TYR A 41 -1.56 -10.32 0.98
CA TYR A 41 -2.11 -9.17 1.72
C TYR A 41 -0.98 -8.27 2.24
N GLY A 42 -0.77 -7.16 1.55
CA GLY A 42 0.17 -6.12 1.96
C GLY A 42 1.59 -6.20 1.46
N SER A 43 2.11 -7.31 0.95
CA SER A 43 3.51 -7.35 0.48
C SER A 43 3.66 -6.85 -0.95
N LEU A 44 2.75 -7.23 -1.85
CA LEU A 44 2.78 -6.76 -3.24
C LEU A 44 2.26 -5.32 -3.34
N GLU A 45 1.14 -5.03 -2.70
CA GLU A 45 0.58 -3.68 -2.67
C GLU A 45 1.55 -2.68 -2.02
N CYS A 46 2.36 -3.13 -1.05
CA CYS A 46 3.41 -2.30 -0.47
C CYS A 46 4.55 -2.01 -1.45
N ALA A 47 5.06 -3.03 -2.13
CA ALA A 47 6.10 -2.83 -3.13
C ALA A 47 5.62 -1.93 -4.28
N ASP A 48 4.35 -2.04 -4.68
CA ASP A 48 3.75 -1.20 -5.72
C ASP A 48 3.63 0.24 -5.28
N LEU A 49 3.14 0.48 -4.05
CA LEU A 49 3.05 1.83 -3.51
C LEU A 49 4.44 2.48 -3.36
N LEU A 50 5.42 1.76 -2.83
CA LEU A 50 6.78 2.28 -2.71
C LEU A 50 7.41 2.56 -4.08
N GLY A 51 7.15 1.71 -5.08
CA GLY A 51 7.58 1.97 -6.46
C GLY A 51 6.89 3.19 -7.08
N ALA A 52 5.60 3.38 -6.81
CA ALA A 52 4.86 4.57 -7.26
C ALA A 52 5.42 5.84 -6.60
N ILE A 53 5.75 5.79 -5.31
CA ILE A 53 6.39 6.90 -4.59
C ILE A 53 7.78 7.20 -5.18
N ASP A 54 8.59 6.18 -5.42
CA ASP A 54 9.92 6.34 -6.03
C ASP A 54 9.86 7.00 -7.41
N PHE A 55 8.84 6.68 -8.21
CA PHE A 55 8.60 7.30 -9.50
C PHE A 55 8.26 8.81 -9.40
N VAL A 56 7.43 9.19 -8.43
CA VAL A 56 6.92 10.58 -8.34
C VAL A 56 7.75 11.49 -7.43
N LYS A 57 8.53 10.96 -6.48
CA LYS A 57 9.24 11.77 -5.46
C LYS A 57 10.30 12.74 -5.99
N SER A 58 10.74 12.56 -7.23
CA SER A 58 11.62 13.53 -7.91
C SER A 58 10.90 14.77 -8.43
N GLN A 59 9.58 14.68 -8.60
CA GLN A 59 8.73 15.73 -9.18
C GLN A 59 7.96 16.51 -8.10
N TYR A 60 7.79 15.92 -6.91
CA TYR A 60 7.01 16.49 -5.82
C TYR A 60 7.86 16.67 -4.56
N GLN A 61 7.75 17.85 -3.95
CA GLN A 61 8.45 18.17 -2.71
C GLN A 61 7.89 17.40 -1.51
N ASP A 62 6.56 17.24 -1.46
CA ASP A 62 5.85 16.52 -0.42
C ASP A 62 4.79 15.61 -1.03
N ILE A 63 4.68 14.39 -0.50
CA ILE A 63 3.72 13.38 -0.93
C ILE A 63 2.72 13.12 0.18
N GLY A 64 1.44 13.34 -0.13
CA GLY A 64 0.31 12.93 0.70
C GLY A 64 -0.25 11.59 0.25
N LEU A 65 -0.51 10.68 1.19
CA LEU A 65 -1.10 9.38 0.89
C LEU A 65 -2.52 9.28 1.45
N TYR A 66 -3.45 8.82 0.63
CA TYR A 66 -4.84 8.58 1.01
C TYR A 66 -5.27 7.16 0.68
N GLY A 67 -5.92 6.48 1.64
CA GLY A 67 -6.43 5.13 1.42
C GLY A 67 -7.59 4.75 2.32
N LEU A 68 -8.57 4.07 1.71
CA LEU A 68 -9.73 3.48 2.37
C LEU A 68 -9.48 1.99 2.65
N SER A 69 -9.87 1.51 3.83
CA SER A 69 -9.91 0.08 4.18
C SER A 69 -8.62 -0.68 3.83
N LYS A 70 -8.64 -1.53 2.78
CA LYS A 70 -7.46 -2.26 2.30
C LYS A 70 -6.32 -1.31 1.85
N GLY A 71 -6.65 -0.23 1.15
CA GLY A 71 -5.67 0.77 0.70
C GLY A 71 -5.02 1.51 1.88
N GLY A 72 -5.79 1.82 2.92
CA GLY A 72 -5.26 2.42 4.16
C GLY A 72 -4.25 1.51 4.87
N ALA A 73 -4.54 0.21 4.94
CA ALA A 73 -3.61 -0.75 5.53
C ALA A 73 -2.34 -0.97 4.67
N ALA A 74 -2.46 -0.91 3.34
CA ALA A 74 -1.32 -0.94 2.44
C ALA A 74 -0.43 0.31 2.59
N ILE A 75 -1.02 1.50 2.69
CA ILE A 75 -0.28 2.75 2.95
C ILE A 75 0.47 2.67 4.28
N GLN A 76 -0.21 2.28 5.36
CA GLN A 76 0.40 2.17 6.67
C GLN A 76 1.62 1.23 6.67
N THR A 77 1.47 0.05 6.06
CA THR A 77 2.56 -0.93 5.96
C THR A 77 3.73 -0.40 5.12
N SER A 78 3.43 0.35 4.06
CA SER A 78 4.45 0.93 3.18
C SER A 78 5.20 2.06 3.85
N TYR A 79 4.50 2.93 4.58
CA TYR A 79 5.12 3.99 5.35
C TYR A 79 6.13 3.45 6.37
N LEU A 80 5.77 2.39 7.09
CA LEU A 80 6.70 1.72 8.03
C LEU A 80 7.95 1.13 7.36
N LYS A 81 7.93 0.95 6.03
CA LYS A 81 9.04 0.43 5.23
C LYS A 81 9.68 1.49 4.32
N SER A 82 9.14 2.70 4.29
CA SER A 82 9.63 3.80 3.48
C SER A 82 10.93 4.38 4.05
N ASN A 83 11.69 5.05 3.19
CA ASN A 83 12.88 5.78 3.57
C ASN A 83 12.53 7.25 3.84
N PRO A 84 13.32 7.97 4.66
CA PRO A 84 13.13 9.41 4.84
C PRO A 84 13.20 10.23 3.53
N SER A 85 13.86 9.70 2.50
CA SER A 85 13.94 10.31 1.16
C SER A 85 12.69 10.14 0.30
N ASP A 86 11.68 9.42 0.78
CA ASP A 86 10.41 9.21 0.07
C ASP A 86 9.43 10.40 0.25
N ASN A 87 9.81 11.44 1.00
CA ASN A 87 9.09 12.71 1.16
C ASN A 87 7.60 12.57 1.54
N ILE A 88 7.24 11.55 2.31
CA ILE A 88 5.85 11.34 2.75
C ILE A 88 5.53 12.30 3.91
N GLY A 89 4.84 13.40 3.62
CA GLY A 89 4.52 14.44 4.58
C GLY A 89 3.23 14.20 5.38
N ALA A 90 2.27 13.47 4.81
CA ALA A 90 0.99 13.19 5.47
C ALA A 90 0.37 11.87 5.00
N MET A 91 -0.38 11.23 5.89
CA MET A 91 -1.21 10.07 5.59
C MET A 91 -2.64 10.29 6.11
N PHE A 92 -3.63 10.05 5.27
CA PHE A 92 -5.02 9.99 5.65
C PHE A 92 -5.56 8.58 5.43
N LEU A 93 -5.74 7.85 6.53
CA LEU A 93 -6.14 6.45 6.55
C LEU A 93 -7.59 6.35 7.02
N ASP A 94 -8.51 6.06 6.10
CA ASP A 94 -9.92 5.90 6.44
C ASP A 94 -10.23 4.42 6.66
N SER A 95 -10.55 4.10 7.92
CA SER A 95 -11.01 2.78 8.37
C SER A 95 -10.08 1.62 7.93
N PRO A 96 -8.76 1.70 8.16
CA PRO A 96 -7.79 0.74 7.62
C PRO A 96 -8.06 -0.69 8.11
N ALA A 97 -7.92 -1.67 7.21
CA ALA A 97 -8.12 -3.09 7.50
C ALA A 97 -6.93 -3.71 8.26
N ILE A 98 -6.65 -3.23 9.48
CA ILE A 98 -5.45 -3.55 10.27
C ILE A 98 -5.38 -5.04 10.66
N PHE A 99 -6.53 -5.70 10.87
CA PHE A 99 -6.57 -7.05 11.45
C PHE A 99 -6.05 -8.16 10.51
N LEU A 100 -6.23 -8.01 9.19
CA LEU A 100 -5.77 -8.99 8.20
C LEU A 100 -4.23 -9.02 8.09
N TYR A 101 -3.57 -7.89 8.38
CA TYR A 101 -2.11 -7.77 8.39
C TYR A 101 -1.50 -8.40 9.65
N LEU A 102 -2.20 -8.32 10.79
CA LEU A 102 -1.79 -8.96 12.04
C LEU A 102 -1.69 -10.49 11.90
N PHE A 103 -2.67 -11.12 11.23
CA PHE A 103 -2.65 -12.56 10.98
C PHE A 103 -1.47 -13.01 10.11
N LYS A 104 -1.06 -12.20 9.12
CA LYS A 104 0.12 -12.51 8.30
C LYS A 104 1.41 -12.40 9.10
N ILE A 105 1.57 -11.35 9.91
CA ILE A 105 2.74 -11.20 10.80
C ILE A 105 2.80 -12.35 11.79
N LEU A 106 1.68 -12.70 12.42
CA LEU A 106 1.58 -13.85 13.32
C LEU A 106 1.91 -15.17 12.62
N ARG A 107 1.37 -15.39 11.41
CA ARG A 107 1.67 -16.60 10.62
C ARG A 107 3.15 -16.67 10.25
N ASP A 108 3.71 -15.59 9.74
CA ASP A 108 5.10 -15.57 9.28
C ASP A 108 6.07 -15.71 10.49
N ALA A 109 5.72 -15.17 11.67
CA ALA A 109 6.44 -15.38 12.93
C ALA A 109 6.35 -16.83 13.44
N VAL A 110 5.16 -17.46 13.34
CA VAL A 110 4.96 -18.87 13.68
C VAL A 110 5.76 -19.78 12.74
N LEU A 111 5.76 -19.50 11.43
CA LEU A 111 6.55 -20.26 10.46
C LEU A 111 8.05 -20.13 10.71
N TRP A 112 8.52 -18.96 11.12
CA TRP A 112 9.93 -18.76 11.52
C TRP A 112 10.28 -19.54 12.79
N LEU A 113 9.39 -19.57 13.79
CA LEU A 113 9.56 -20.35 15.02
C LEU A 113 9.55 -21.88 14.78
N LEU A 114 8.82 -22.35 13.77
CA LEU A 114 8.71 -23.77 13.41
C LEU A 114 9.85 -24.27 12.50
N GLN A 115 10.74 -23.40 12.05
CA GLN A 115 11.91 -23.75 11.23
C GLN A 115 13.19 -23.99 12.07
N ILE A 116 13.02 -24.22 13.38
CA ILE A 116 14.02 -24.76 14.33
C ILE A 116 13.59 -26.18 14.70
#